data_AF-A0AAW6SRM6-F1
#
_entry.id   AF-A0AAW6SRM6-F1
#
_cell.length_a   1.000
_cell.length_b   1.000
_cell.length_c   1.000
_cell.angle_alpha   90.00
_cell.angle_beta   90.00
_cell.angle_gamma   90.00
#
_symmetry.space_group_name_H-M   'P 1'
#
loop_
_entity.id
_entity.type
_entity.pdbx_description
1 polymer ?
#
loop_
_entity_poly.entity_id
_entity_poly.type
_entity_poly.pdbx_seq_one_letter_code
_entity_poly.pdbx_strand_id
1 'polypeptide(L)'
;MSFFKFDEENASAGFELVAEGKYEAVIVNAEAGKTQAGKPKLSVDFEIRSDVPQNHQGAKVLYNTFTFEHEVSVRIVNSLLKACGFPNGHPFNSPEDMAKQLINKNLKITVKHEEYEKVVDGEKQKRTAAKAKYYDVSDVNPVMQDGGITISDDDIPF
;
A
#
# COMPACT_ATOMS: atom_id res chain seq x y z
N MET A 1 34.71 11.46 22.40
CA MET A 1 33.62 10.50 22.10
C MET A 1 32.91 11.00 20.85
N SER A 2 32.94 10.24 19.75
CA SER A 2 32.25 10.65 18.52
C SER A 2 30.80 10.19 18.59
N PHE A 3 29.85 11.09 18.32
CA PHE A 3 28.40 10.81 18.34
C PHE A 3 27.98 9.83 17.24
N PHE A 4 28.71 9.82 16.12
CA PHE A 4 28.42 8.98 14.97
C PHE A 4 29.73 8.68 14.22
N LYS A 5 29.82 7.49 13.64
CA LYS A 5 30.91 7.09 12.73
C LYS A 5 30.25 6.60 11.46
N PHE A 6 30.47 7.33 10.37
CA PHE A 6 29.98 6.96 9.06
C PHE A 6 30.53 5.58 8.67
N ASP A 7 29.63 4.70 8.25
CA ASP A 7 29.92 3.35 7.78
C ASP A 7 29.29 3.21 6.39
N GLU A 8 30.14 3.20 5.36
CA GLU A 8 29.69 3.15 3.97
C GLU A 8 29.02 1.81 3.64
N GLU A 9 29.44 0.72 4.28
CA GLU A 9 28.84 -0.61 4.12
C GLU A 9 27.43 -0.70 4.73
N ASN A 10 27.12 0.15 5.73
CA ASN A 10 25.79 0.35 6.29
C ASN A 10 25.02 1.51 5.65
N ALA A 11 25.51 2.09 4.56
CA ALA A 11 24.74 3.07 3.81
C ALA A 11 23.54 2.38 3.16
N SER A 12 22.36 3.01 3.21
CA SER A 12 21.19 2.52 2.48
C SER A 12 21.57 2.37 1.01
N ALA A 13 21.64 1.14 0.52
CA ALA A 13 21.56 0.87 -0.90
C ALA A 13 20.27 1.56 -1.38
N GLY A 14 20.37 2.45 -2.36
CA GLY A 14 19.24 3.29 -2.79
C GLY A 14 18.00 2.44 -3.09
N PHE A 15 16.82 3.06 -3.06
CA PHE A 15 15.53 2.41 -3.36
C PHE A 15 15.66 1.42 -4.53
N GLU A 16 15.72 0.13 -4.23
CA GLU A 16 15.70 -0.90 -5.27
C GLU A 16 14.33 -0.87 -5.93
N LEU A 17 14.33 -0.73 -7.25
CA LEU A 17 13.11 -0.79 -8.04
C LEU A 17 12.54 -2.20 -7.89
N VAL A 18 11.37 -2.31 -7.24
CA VAL A 18 10.64 -3.57 -7.10
C VAL A 18 10.41 -4.17 -8.49
N ALA A 19 10.81 -5.42 -8.70
CA ALA A 19 10.61 -6.11 -9.96
C ALA A 19 9.11 -6.26 -10.29
N GLU A 20 8.80 -6.44 -11.56
CA GLU A 20 7.41 -6.73 -11.96
C GLU A 20 7.00 -8.12 -11.47
N GLY A 21 5.80 -8.24 -10.91
CA GLY A 21 5.38 -9.48 -10.29
C GLY A 21 4.16 -9.34 -9.41
N LYS A 22 3.76 -10.44 -8.78
CA LYS A 22 2.68 -10.48 -7.79
C LYS A 22 3.27 -10.59 -6.39
N TYR A 23 2.77 -9.75 -5.49
CA TYR A 23 3.28 -9.64 -4.13
C TYR A 23 2.14 -9.56 -3.13
N GLU A 24 2.31 -10.22 -2.00
CA GLU A 24 1.49 -10.02 -0.81
C GLU A 24 1.93 -8.72 -0.15
N ALA A 25 1.01 -7.78 0.00
CA ALA A 25 1.27 -6.44 0.48
C ALA A 25 0.28 -6.01 1.56
N VAL A 26 0.64 -4.96 2.27
CA VAL A 26 -0.20 -4.27 3.24
C VAL A 26 -0.27 -2.80 2.87
N ILE A 27 -1.45 -2.19 3.05
CA ILE A 27 -1.62 -0.75 2.91
C ILE A 27 -1.04 -0.07 4.15
N VAL A 28 0.09 0.61 3.98
CA VAL A 28 0.80 1.30 5.08
C VAL A 28 0.43 2.77 5.19
N ASN A 29 -0.04 3.38 4.10
CA ASN A 29 -0.50 4.76 4.09
C ASN A 29 -1.63 4.92 3.07
N ALA A 30 -2.60 5.77 3.42
CA ALA A 30 -3.74 6.12 2.59
C ALA A 30 -4.16 7.55 2.92
N GLU A 31 -4.18 8.41 1.91
CA GLU A 31 -4.42 9.84 2.08
C GLU A 31 -5.48 10.32 1.09
N ALA A 32 -6.54 10.89 1.64
CA ALA A 32 -7.55 11.60 0.87
C ALA A 32 -6.99 12.95 0.39
N GLY A 33 -7.31 13.34 -0.84
CA GLY A 33 -6.92 14.64 -1.35
C GLY A 33 -7.72 15.08 -2.55
N LYS A 34 -7.20 16.11 -3.24
CA LYS A 34 -7.76 16.61 -4.49
C LYS A 34 -6.71 16.56 -5.62
N THR A 35 -7.15 16.32 -6.84
CA THR A 35 -6.35 16.50 -8.05
C THR A 35 -6.12 18.00 -8.30
N GLN A 36 -5.23 18.35 -9.23
CA GLN A 36 -5.06 19.75 -9.65
C GLN A 36 -6.36 20.38 -10.18
N ALA A 37 -7.28 19.58 -10.71
CA ALA A 37 -8.60 20.01 -11.15
C ALA A 37 -9.63 20.12 -9.99
N GLY A 38 -9.21 19.96 -8.72
CA GLY A 38 -10.07 20.07 -7.54
C GLY A 38 -10.94 18.85 -7.25
N LYS A 39 -10.68 17.73 -7.94
CA LYS A 39 -11.51 16.51 -7.88
C LYS A 39 -11.01 15.54 -6.82
N PRO A 40 -11.87 14.77 -6.15
CA PRO A 40 -11.43 13.87 -5.10
C PRO A 40 -10.46 12.81 -5.65
N LYS A 41 -9.41 12.53 -4.87
CA LYS A 41 -8.46 11.44 -5.12
C LYS A 41 -8.11 10.74 -3.81
N LEU A 42 -7.61 9.52 -3.93
CA LEU A 42 -7.02 8.75 -2.85
C LEU A 42 -5.59 8.36 -3.25
N SER A 43 -4.60 8.66 -2.42
CA SER A 43 -3.22 8.24 -2.62
C SER A 43 -2.89 7.13 -1.62
N VAL A 44 -2.41 5.98 -2.10
CA VAL A 44 -2.14 4.79 -1.29
C VAL A 44 -0.72 4.32 -1.51
N ASP A 45 -0.07 3.97 -0.41
CA ASP A 45 1.25 3.35 -0.40
C ASP A 45 1.12 1.92 0.10
N PHE A 46 1.75 1.00 -0.63
CA PHE A 46 1.81 -0.41 -0.28
C PHE A 46 3.20 -0.76 0.22
N GLU A 47 3.29 -1.67 1.17
CA GLU A 47 4.54 -2.32 1.57
C GLU A 47 4.41 -3.81 1.32
N ILE A 48 5.41 -4.40 0.66
CA ILE A 48 5.47 -5.84 0.44
C ILE A 48 5.72 -6.51 1.79
N ARG A 49 4.81 -7.41 2.19
CA ARG A 49 4.81 -8.06 3.50
C ARG A 49 6.10 -8.84 3.73
N SER A 50 6.81 -8.47 4.79
CA SER A 50 8.04 -9.13 5.23
C SER A 50 7.79 -10.47 5.92
N ASP A 51 6.57 -10.69 6.42
CA ASP A 51 6.15 -11.92 7.10
C ASP A 51 5.84 -13.08 6.13
N VAL A 52 5.68 -12.80 4.84
CA VAL A 52 5.43 -13.81 3.79
C VAL A 52 6.72 -14.07 3.01
N PRO A 53 7.17 -15.32 2.83
CA PRO A 53 8.37 -15.63 2.05
C PRO A 53 8.17 -15.29 0.56
N GLN A 54 8.72 -14.16 0.11
CA GLN A 54 8.62 -13.64 -1.26
C GLN A 54 9.78 -12.68 -1.56
N ASN A 55 9.94 -12.26 -2.82
CA ASN A 55 10.98 -11.27 -3.18
C ASN A 55 10.57 -9.85 -2.76
N HIS A 56 11.57 -8.97 -2.57
CA HIS A 56 11.38 -7.55 -2.24
C HIS A 56 10.59 -7.28 -0.94
N GLN A 57 10.72 -8.16 0.07
CA GLN A 57 10.14 -7.95 1.41
C GLN A 57 10.53 -6.58 1.99
N GLY A 58 9.56 -5.88 2.57
CA GLY A 58 9.75 -4.54 3.14
C GLY A 58 9.86 -3.41 2.11
N ALA A 59 9.89 -3.72 0.81
CA ALA A 59 9.93 -2.69 -0.22
C ALA A 59 8.58 -1.97 -0.35
N LYS A 60 8.64 -0.67 -0.62
CA LYS A 60 7.46 0.19 -0.73
C LYS A 60 7.11 0.49 -2.18
N VAL A 61 5.84 0.30 -2.52
CA VAL A 61 5.25 0.72 -3.80
C VAL A 61 4.45 1.99 -3.55
N LEU A 62 5.10 3.12 -3.78
CA LEU A 62 4.63 4.43 -3.35
C LEU A 62 3.77 5.16 -4.41
N TYR A 63 2.97 6.10 -3.91
CA TYR A 63 2.25 7.10 -4.69
C TYR A 63 1.27 6.50 -5.71
N ASN A 64 0.53 5.45 -5.33
CA ASN A 64 -0.54 4.92 -6.17
C ASN A 64 -1.77 5.81 -5.99
N THR A 65 -2.14 6.54 -7.04
CA THR A 65 -3.24 7.50 -6.97
C THR A 65 -4.47 6.93 -7.66
N PHE A 66 -5.59 6.95 -6.95
CA PHE A 66 -6.91 6.56 -7.42
C PHE A 66 -7.80 7.79 -7.55
N THR A 67 -8.54 7.85 -8.65
CA THR A 67 -9.51 8.92 -8.93
C THR A 67 -10.91 8.33 -9.08
N PHE A 68 -11.92 9.15 -8.87
CA PHE A 68 -13.32 8.69 -8.80
C PHE A 68 -14.19 9.20 -9.97
N GLU A 69 -13.57 9.75 -11.02
CA GLU A 69 -14.30 10.42 -12.10
C GLU A 69 -14.51 9.53 -13.33
N HIS A 70 -13.51 8.73 -13.69
CA HIS A 70 -13.56 7.91 -14.91
C HIS A 70 -14.00 6.49 -14.57
N GLU A 71 -14.83 5.88 -15.43
CA GLU A 71 -15.36 4.53 -15.23
C GLU A 71 -14.25 3.51 -14.95
N VAL A 72 -13.15 3.59 -15.69
CA VAL A 72 -11.99 2.72 -15.50
C VAL A 72 -11.35 2.92 -14.12
N SER A 73 -11.21 4.17 -13.66
CA SER A 73 -10.65 4.46 -12.34
C SER A 73 -11.53 3.95 -11.21
N VAL A 74 -12.86 4.12 -11.34
CA VAL A 74 -13.85 3.58 -10.38
C VAL A 74 -13.78 2.05 -10.35
N ARG A 75 -13.65 1.39 -11.51
CA ARG A 75 -13.46 -0.08 -11.57
C ARG A 75 -12.19 -0.51 -10.84
N ILE A 76 -11.09 0.22 -10.99
CA ILE A 76 -9.83 -0.07 -10.28
C ILE A 76 -10.00 0.09 -8.77
N VAL A 77 -10.67 1.16 -8.31
CA VAL A 77 -11.01 1.34 -6.88
C VAL A 77 -11.85 0.19 -6.37
N ASN A 78 -12.89 -0.23 -7.10
CA ASN A 78 -13.72 -1.35 -6.71
C ASN A 78 -12.92 -2.66 -6.61
N SER A 79 -11.96 -2.90 -7.50
CA SER A 79 -11.04 -4.05 -7.40
C SER A 79 -10.18 -3.99 -6.14
N LEU A 80 -9.65 -2.81 -5.79
CA LEU A 80 -8.91 -2.61 -4.54
C LEU A 80 -9.78 -2.92 -3.32
N LEU A 81 -10.99 -2.37 -3.26
CA LEU A 81 -11.93 -2.58 -2.14
C LEU A 81 -12.34 -4.05 -2.01
N LYS A 82 -12.59 -4.72 -3.15
CA LYS A 82 -12.86 -6.16 -3.18
C LYS A 82 -11.66 -6.95 -2.64
N ALA A 83 -10.44 -6.62 -3.06
CA ALA A 83 -9.21 -7.26 -2.60
C ALA A 83 -8.98 -7.08 -1.09
N CYS A 84 -9.39 -5.93 -0.54
CA CYS A 84 -9.34 -5.63 0.89
C CYS A 84 -10.47 -6.30 1.71
N GLY A 85 -11.38 -7.05 1.06
CA GLY A 85 -12.45 -7.81 1.72
C GLY A 85 -13.68 -7.02 2.11
N PHE A 86 -13.90 -5.82 1.54
CA PHE A 86 -15.12 -5.05 1.82
C PHE A 86 -16.35 -5.72 1.18
N PRO A 87 -17.50 -5.78 1.88
CA PRO A 87 -18.73 -6.33 1.32
C PRO A 87 -19.29 -5.42 0.22
N ASN A 88 -20.04 -6.01 -0.70
CA ASN A 88 -20.73 -5.24 -1.74
C ASN A 88 -21.72 -4.25 -1.10
N GLY A 89 -21.71 -3.01 -1.58
CA GLY A 89 -22.56 -1.93 -1.06
C GLY A 89 -22.08 -1.31 0.25
N HIS A 90 -20.86 -1.59 0.71
CA HIS A 90 -20.28 -0.94 1.88
C HIS A 90 -20.25 0.59 1.72
N PRO A 91 -20.88 1.36 2.62
CA PRO A 91 -20.90 2.81 2.52
C PRO A 91 -19.57 3.40 3.00
N PHE A 92 -18.96 4.23 2.15
CA PHE A 92 -17.87 5.12 2.56
C PHE A 92 -18.42 6.54 2.65
N ASN A 93 -18.34 7.13 3.85
CA ASN A 93 -18.97 8.42 4.13
C ASN A 93 -18.16 9.59 3.55
N SER A 94 -16.86 9.40 3.36
CA SER A 94 -15.94 10.37 2.76
C SER A 94 -14.67 9.69 2.24
N PRO A 95 -13.87 10.36 1.39
CA PRO A 95 -12.55 9.85 1.02
C PRO A 95 -11.62 9.64 2.22
N GLU A 96 -11.75 10.46 3.28
CA GLU A 96 -10.97 10.33 4.52
C GLU A 96 -11.38 9.10 5.33
N ASP A 97 -12.68 8.81 5.38
CA ASP A 97 -13.22 7.59 5.97
C ASP A 97 -12.72 6.34 5.22
N MET A 98 -12.78 6.36 3.89
CA MET A 98 -12.21 5.30 3.05
C MET A 98 -10.71 5.11 3.32
N ALA A 99 -9.93 6.20 3.37
CA ALA A 99 -8.51 6.14 3.65
C ALA A 99 -8.20 5.45 4.98
N LYS A 100 -8.89 5.84 6.06
CA LYS A 100 -8.72 5.24 7.39
C LYS A 100 -9.03 3.76 7.43
N GLN A 101 -10.09 3.33 6.75
CA GLN A 101 -10.52 1.93 6.72
C GLN A 101 -9.59 1.03 5.88
N LEU A 102 -8.82 1.62 4.95
CA LEU A 102 -7.87 0.89 4.10
C LEU A 102 -6.52 0.62 4.78
N ILE A 103 -6.10 1.44 5.74
CA ILE A 103 -4.86 1.22 6.49
C ILE A 103 -4.85 -0.17 7.12
N ASN A 104 -3.71 -0.86 7.05
CA ASN A 104 -3.49 -2.21 7.55
C ASN A 104 -4.32 -3.31 6.86
N LYS A 105 -4.99 -3.03 5.73
CA LYS A 105 -5.59 -4.10 4.92
C LYS A 105 -4.52 -4.82 4.13
N ASN A 106 -4.55 -6.15 4.22
CA ASN A 106 -3.70 -7.06 3.48
C ASN A 106 -4.37 -7.40 2.14
N LEU A 107 -3.59 -7.40 1.08
CA LEU A 107 -4.05 -7.71 -0.27
C LEU A 107 -2.88 -8.19 -1.13
N LYS A 108 -3.19 -8.78 -2.27
CA LYS A 108 -2.19 -9.08 -3.27
C LYS A 108 -2.17 -8.01 -4.34
N ILE A 109 -1.01 -7.45 -4.60
CA ILE A 109 -0.80 -6.46 -5.66
C ILE A 109 -0.01 -7.08 -6.81
N THR A 110 -0.33 -6.68 -8.03
CA THR A 110 0.54 -6.91 -9.19
C THR A 110 1.29 -5.63 -9.51
N VAL A 111 2.60 -5.65 -9.34
CA VAL A 111 3.51 -4.56 -9.66
C VAL A 111 3.89 -4.63 -11.14
N LYS A 112 3.79 -3.49 -11.82
CA LYS A 112 4.30 -3.28 -13.17
C LYS A 112 5.16 -2.04 -13.22
N HIS A 113 6.08 -2.01 -14.18
CA HIS A 113 6.91 -0.85 -14.43
C HIS A 113 6.19 0.14 -15.33
N GLU A 114 6.23 1.42 -14.94
CA GLU A 114 5.70 2.52 -15.73
C GLU A 114 6.83 3.52 -16.00
N GLU A 115 7.08 3.78 -17.27
CA GLU A 115 8.00 4.81 -17.71
C GLU A 115 7.30 6.18 -17.67
N TYR A 116 7.99 7.18 -17.13
CA TYR A 116 7.54 8.55 -17.14
C TYR A 116 8.73 9.48 -17.41
N GLU A 117 8.43 10.61 -18.05
CA GLU A 117 9.42 11.66 -18.25
C GLU A 117 9.42 12.60 -17.05
N LYS A 118 10.60 12.82 -16.47
CA LYS A 118 10.82 13.82 -15.42
C LYS A 118 11.81 14.85 -15.93
N VAL A 119 11.44 16.12 -15.85
CA VAL A 119 12.38 17.22 -16.09
C VAL A 119 13.23 17.38 -14.83
N VAL A 120 14.53 17.16 -14.96
CA VAL A 120 15.52 17.39 -13.90
C VAL A 120 16.52 18.37 -14.47
N ASP A 121 16.68 19.52 -13.82
CA ASP A 121 17.60 20.58 -14.27
C ASP A 121 17.34 21.10 -15.71
N GLY A 122 16.08 21.09 -16.14
CA GLY A 122 15.71 21.50 -17.51
C GLY A 122 15.87 20.42 -18.58
N GLU A 123 16.46 19.27 -18.25
CA GLU A 123 16.60 18.12 -19.15
C GLU A 123 15.52 17.06 -18.89
N LYS A 124 14.92 16.54 -19.97
CA LYS A 124 13.95 15.44 -19.90
C LYS A 124 14.70 14.12 -19.71
N GLN A 125 14.49 13.48 -18.55
CA GLN A 125 15.00 12.16 -18.26
C GLN A 125 13.86 11.15 -18.19
N LYS A 126 14.01 10.02 -18.87
CA LYS A 126 13.11 8.87 -18.69
C LYS A 126 13.42 8.19 -17.37
N ARG A 127 12.39 7.94 -16.58
CA ARG A 127 12.46 7.25 -15.28
C ARG A 127 11.45 6.11 -15.28
N THR A 128 11.80 5.04 -14.61
CA THR A 128 10.91 3.89 -14.40
C THR A 128 10.46 3.88 -12.95
N ALA A 129 9.16 3.70 -12.71
CA ALA A 129 8.60 3.51 -11.39
C ALA A 129 7.81 2.19 -11.31
N ALA A 130 7.92 1.52 -10.17
CA ALA A 130 7.06 0.40 -9.83
C ALA A 130 5.68 0.94 -9.39
N LYS A 131 4.62 0.42 -10.03
CA LYS A 131 3.22 0.79 -9.73
C LYS A 131 2.35 -0.44 -9.56
N ALA A 132 1.44 -0.39 -8.60
CA ALA A 132 0.42 -1.42 -8.45
C ALA A 132 -0.66 -1.23 -9.52
N LYS A 133 -0.91 -2.26 -10.34
CA LYS A 133 -1.87 -2.21 -11.45
C LYS A 133 -3.09 -3.10 -11.25
N TYR A 134 -2.92 -4.24 -10.58
CA TYR A 134 -4.01 -5.17 -10.29
C TYR A 134 -4.02 -5.52 -8.81
N TYR A 135 -5.22 -5.82 -8.32
CA TYR A 135 -5.51 -6.04 -6.90
C TYR A 135 -6.33 -7.32 -6.79
N ASP A 136 -5.79 -8.30 -6.10
CA ASP A 136 -6.40 -9.59 -5.85
C ASP A 136 -6.55 -9.80 -4.34
N VAL A 137 -7.50 -10.65 -3.94
CA VAL A 137 -7.63 -11.07 -2.54
C VAL A 137 -6.31 -11.75 -2.12
N SER A 138 -5.84 -11.42 -0.91
CA SER A 138 -4.65 -12.05 -0.33
C SER A 138 -4.84 -13.57 -0.22
N ASP A 139 -3.83 -14.35 -0.60
CA ASP A 139 -3.85 -15.81 -0.39
C ASP A 139 -3.46 -16.18 1.05
N VAL A 140 -2.96 -15.21 1.82
CA VAL A 140 -2.41 -15.43 3.15
C VAL A 140 -3.35 -14.80 4.16
N ASN A 141 -3.83 -15.59 5.12
CA ASN A 141 -4.65 -15.07 6.19
C ASN A 141 -3.94 -13.87 6.87
N PRO A 142 -4.69 -12.80 7.20
CA PRO A 142 -4.12 -11.72 8.01
C PRO A 142 -3.55 -12.34 9.28
N VAL A 143 -2.39 -11.86 9.72
CA VAL A 143 -1.86 -12.22 11.04
C VAL A 143 -2.96 -11.81 12.02
N MET A 144 -3.70 -12.79 12.53
CA MET A 144 -4.60 -12.55 13.64
C MET A 144 -3.71 -11.99 14.74
N GLN A 145 -4.00 -10.77 15.18
CA GLN A 145 -3.47 -10.27 16.43
C GLN A 145 -4.04 -11.21 17.49
N ASP A 146 -3.29 -12.25 17.84
CA ASP A 146 -3.60 -13.20 18.90
C ASP A 146 -3.65 -12.38 20.20
N GLY A 147 -4.85 -11.97 20.55
CA GLY A 147 -5.09 -11.00 21.62
C GLY A 147 -6.53 -11.01 22.14
N GLY A 148 -7.35 -11.96 21.72
CA GLY A 148 -8.57 -12.29 22.44
C GLY A 148 -8.21 -13.20 23.60
N ILE A 149 -7.77 -12.65 24.73
CA ILE A 149 -7.77 -13.41 25.99
C ILE A 149 -9.22 -13.83 26.19
N THR A 150 -9.48 -15.12 26.04
CA THR A 150 -10.77 -15.70 26.41
C THR A 150 -10.73 -15.79 27.93
N ILE A 151 -11.14 -14.72 28.61
CA ILE A 151 -11.38 -14.77 30.06
C ILE A 151 -12.61 -15.65 30.23
N SER A 152 -12.38 -16.92 30.58
CA SER A 152 -13.44 -17.78 31.08
C SER A 152 -13.82 -17.29 32.48
N ASP A 153 -15.12 -17.35 32.79
CA ASP A 153 -15.71 -16.88 34.05
C ASP A 153 -15.13 -17.56 35.32
N ASP A 154 -14.30 -18.60 35.16
CA ASP A 154 -13.65 -19.38 36.21
C ASP A 154 -12.38 -18.71 36.82
N ASP A 155 -11.86 -17.64 36.23
CA ASP A 155 -10.62 -16.96 36.68
C ASP A 155 -10.87 -15.75 37.61
N ILE A 156 -12.11 -15.58 38.12
CA ILE A 156 -12.48 -14.51 39.05
C ILE A 156 -12.53 -15.09 40.48
N PRO A 157 -11.50 -14.89 41.32
CA PRO A 157 -11.59 -15.28 42.73
C PRO A 157 -12.55 -14.32 43.47
N PHE A 158 -13.59 -14.88 44.09
CA PHE A 158 -14.43 -14.20 45.08
C PHE A 158 -13.72 -14.10 46.44
#